data_AF-A0A7J4LJU6-F1
#
_entry.id   AF-A0A7J4LJU6-F1
#
_cell.length_a   1.000
_cell.length_b   1.000
_cell.length_c   1.000
_cell.angle_alpha   90.00
_cell.angle_beta   90.00
_cell.angle_gamma   90.00
#
_symmetry.space_group_name_H-M   'P 1'
#
loop_
_entity.id
_entity.type
_entity.pdbx_description
1 polymer ?
#
loop_
_entity_poly.entity_id
_entity_poly.type
_entity_poly.pdbx_seq_one_letter_code
_entity_poly.pdbx_strand_id
1 'polypeptide(L)'
;MFRDIISRLFRKEAKAEKTNAADYMCKYVVQDSAQLGECISVTGQKLLVKSGNDILAIPITAVVSTSKENVVVGAFDRDEAKKNGGEWQASSTKLLVFDENGMLVKQ
;
A
#
# COMPACT_ATOMS: atom_id res chain seq x y z
N MET A 1 22.99 30.33 -16.27
CA MET A 1 23.04 28.94 -16.76
C MET A 1 23.23 27.90 -15.64
N PHE A 2 24.10 28.12 -14.65
CA PHE A 2 24.25 27.20 -13.49
C PHE A 2 23.08 27.18 -12.49
N ARG A 3 22.30 28.27 -12.39
CA ARG A 3 21.13 28.37 -11.48
C ARG A 3 19.94 27.49 -11.88
N ASP A 4 19.79 27.18 -13.17
CA ASP A 4 18.68 26.33 -13.67
C ASP A 4 18.92 24.83 -13.47
N ILE A 5 20.18 24.42 -13.36
CA ILE A 5 20.54 23.03 -13.10
C ILE A 5 20.33 22.70 -11.63
N ILE A 6 20.71 23.63 -10.73
CA ILE A 6 20.49 23.51 -9.29
C ILE A 6 18.99 23.53 -8.98
N SER A 7 18.18 24.38 -9.63
CA SER A 7 16.72 24.39 -9.42
C SER A 7 16.02 23.11 -9.90
N ARG A 8 16.60 22.40 -10.89
CA ARG A 8 16.13 21.07 -11.33
C ARG A 8 16.62 19.94 -10.42
N LEU A 9 17.83 20.04 -9.89
CA LEU A 9 18.38 19.07 -8.92
C LEU A 9 17.66 19.14 -7.57
N PHE A 10 17.25 20.33 -7.13
CA PHE A 10 16.43 20.52 -5.92
C PHE A 10 14.92 20.32 -6.14
N ARG A 11 14.45 20.17 -7.38
CA ARG A 11 13.07 19.72 -7.66
C ARG A 11 12.89 18.21 -7.42
N LYS A 12 13.99 17.50 -7.17
CA LYS A 12 14.02 16.06 -6.83
C LYS A 12 14.08 15.81 -5.32
N GLU A 13 13.79 16.81 -4.49
CA GLU A 13 13.21 16.53 -3.19
C GLU A 13 11.72 16.31 -3.42
N ALA A 14 11.37 15.05 -3.60
CA ALA A 14 9.99 14.60 -3.62
C ALA A 14 9.29 15.21 -2.41
N LYS A 15 8.39 16.16 -2.67
CA LYS A 15 7.26 16.38 -1.76
C LYS A 15 6.66 15.00 -1.58
N ALA A 16 6.88 14.38 -0.43
CA ALA A 16 6.07 13.27 0.03
C ALA A 16 4.67 13.86 0.19
N GLU A 17 3.94 13.90 -0.91
CA GLU A 17 2.54 14.22 -0.94
C GLU A 17 1.90 13.26 0.05
N LYS A 18 1.33 13.81 1.11
CA LYS A 18 0.85 13.05 2.26
C LYS A 18 -0.31 12.21 1.75
N THR A 19 -0.01 10.95 1.41
CA THR A 19 -0.98 10.00 0.87
C THR A 19 -2.15 9.94 1.84
N ASN A 20 -3.33 10.43 1.44
CA ASN A 20 -4.51 10.30 2.26
C ASN A 20 -5.00 8.86 2.13
N ALA A 21 -4.97 8.10 3.23
CA ALA A 21 -5.40 6.70 3.24
C ALA A 21 -6.82 6.53 2.68
N ALA A 22 -7.70 7.52 2.88
CA ALA A 22 -9.07 7.51 2.36
C ALA A 22 -9.14 7.43 0.82
N ASP A 23 -8.09 7.82 0.10
CA ASP A 23 -8.06 7.75 -1.36
C ASP A 23 -7.88 6.32 -1.86
N TYR A 24 -7.49 5.37 -1.00
CA TYR A 24 -7.15 4.01 -1.39
C TYR A 24 -7.86 2.92 -0.59
N MET A 25 -8.15 3.18 0.69
CA MET A 25 -8.75 2.21 1.59
C MET A 25 -10.15 1.77 1.14
N CYS A 26 -10.47 0.49 1.34
CA CYS A 26 -11.78 -0.09 1.03
C CYS A 26 -12.19 0.05 -0.44
N LYS A 27 -11.19 0.04 -1.35
CA LYS A 27 -11.38 0.09 -2.80
C LYS A 27 -10.80 -1.15 -3.45
N TYR A 28 -11.36 -1.53 -4.60
CA TYR A 28 -10.82 -2.62 -5.41
C TYR A 28 -9.60 -2.16 -6.18
N VAL A 29 -8.54 -2.95 -6.13
CA VAL A 29 -7.33 -2.69 -6.90
C VAL A 29 -7.40 -3.45 -8.22
N VAL A 30 -7.27 -2.73 -9.33
CA VAL A 30 -7.50 -3.23 -10.69
C VAL A 30 -6.24 -3.01 -11.54
N GLN A 31 -5.86 -4.02 -12.31
CA GLN A 31 -4.77 -3.98 -13.29
C GLN A 31 -5.25 -4.61 -14.60
N ASP A 32 -5.06 -3.94 -15.73
CA ASP A 32 -5.47 -4.44 -17.06
C ASP A 32 -6.94 -4.93 -17.12
N SER A 33 -7.85 -4.20 -16.45
CA SER A 33 -9.27 -4.54 -16.28
C SER A 33 -9.58 -5.76 -15.40
N ALA A 34 -8.56 -6.44 -14.87
CA ALA A 34 -8.72 -7.52 -13.91
C ALA A 34 -8.60 -7.00 -12.47
N GLN A 35 -9.51 -7.42 -11.60
CA GLN A 35 -9.42 -7.14 -10.17
C GLN A 35 -8.31 -7.99 -9.55
N LEU A 36 -7.32 -7.32 -8.95
CA LEU A 36 -6.26 -7.97 -8.17
C LEU A 36 -6.74 -8.32 -6.76
N GLY A 37 -7.55 -7.45 -6.14
CA GLY A 37 -8.01 -7.64 -4.77
C GLY A 37 -8.59 -6.37 -4.16
N GLU A 38 -8.66 -6.32 -2.84
CA GLU A 38 -9.17 -5.17 -2.08
C GLU A 38 -8.05 -4.53 -1.24
N CYS A 39 -7.97 -3.19 -1.24
CA CYS A 39 -7.02 -2.46 -0.41
C CYS A 39 -7.49 -2.44 1.06
N ILE A 40 -6.75 -3.14 1.91
CA ILE A 40 -7.05 -3.32 3.34
C ILE A 40 -6.22 -2.43 4.26
N SER A 41 -5.12 -1.87 3.75
CA SER A 41 -4.25 -0.96 4.50
C SER A 41 -3.40 -0.12 3.55
N VAL A 42 -2.96 1.04 4.02
CA VAL A 42 -1.92 1.86 3.37
C VAL A 42 -0.83 2.08 4.41
N THR A 43 0.37 1.58 4.15
CA THR A 43 1.51 1.74 5.07
C THR A 43 2.73 2.25 4.33
N GLY A 44 3.34 3.33 4.85
CA GLY A 44 4.43 4.02 4.18
C GLY A 44 4.04 4.39 2.75
N GLN A 45 4.76 3.82 1.77
CA GLN A 45 4.53 4.03 0.34
C GLN A 45 3.92 2.80 -0.37
N LYS A 46 3.19 1.95 0.36
CA LYS A 46 2.61 0.71 -0.17
C LYS A 46 1.11 0.60 0.15
N LEU A 47 0.36 0.08 -0.83
CA LEU A 47 -1.01 -0.40 -0.69
C LEU A 47 -0.96 -1.88 -0.33
N LEU A 48 -1.61 -2.28 0.76
CA LEU A 48 -1.77 -3.68 1.13
C LEU A 48 -3.08 -4.18 0.53
N VAL A 49 -2.96 -5.07 -0.44
CA VAL A 49 -4.07 -5.59 -1.23
C VAL A 49 -4.29 -7.05 -0.87
N LYS A 50 -5.45 -7.37 -0.31
CA LYS A 50 -5.86 -8.75 -0.07
C LYS A 50 -6.29 -9.38 -1.38
N SER A 51 -5.57 -10.43 -1.81
CA SER A 51 -5.82 -11.17 -3.05
C SER A 51 -5.95 -12.66 -2.73
N GLY A 52 -7.19 -13.14 -2.60
CA GLY A 52 -7.45 -14.50 -2.11
C GLY A 52 -6.85 -14.70 -0.71
N ASN A 53 -5.88 -15.62 -0.60
CA ASN A 53 -5.17 -15.93 0.64
C ASN A 53 -3.86 -15.13 0.82
N ASP A 54 -3.41 -14.43 -0.21
CA ASP A 54 -2.18 -13.65 -0.19
C ASP A 54 -2.46 -12.17 0.14
N ILE A 55 -1.47 -11.49 0.69
CA ILE A 55 -1.40 -10.02 0.73
C ILE A 55 -0.34 -9.56 -0.26
N LEU A 56 -0.67 -8.59 -1.10
CA LEU A 56 0.27 -7.91 -2.00
C LEU A 56 0.56 -6.51 -1.45
N ALA A 57 1.83 -6.17 -1.28
CA ALA A 57 2.24 -4.81 -0.92
C ALA A 57 2.65 -4.03 -2.18
N ILE A 58 1.67 -3.47 -2.88
CA ILE A 58 1.86 -2.76 -4.15
C ILE A 58 2.38 -1.34 -3.89
N PRO A 59 3.45 -0.88 -4.56
CA PRO A 59 3.96 0.47 -4.35
C PRO A 59 2.96 1.52 -4.84
N ILE A 60 2.80 2.61 -4.09
CA ILE A 60 1.92 3.73 -4.47
C ILE A 60 2.35 4.34 -5.82
N THR A 61 3.64 4.27 -6.16
CA THR A 61 4.16 4.74 -7.45
C THR A 61 3.60 3.96 -8.64
N ALA A 62 2.99 2.78 -8.43
CA ALA A 62 2.29 2.04 -9.47
C ALA A 62 0.84 2.51 -9.66
N VAL A 63 0.30 3.37 -8.79
CA VAL A 63 -1.06 3.89 -8.94
C VAL A 63 -1.13 4.83 -10.13
N VAL A 64 -2.04 4.55 -11.04
CA VAL A 64 -2.32 5.35 -12.24
C VAL A 64 -3.48 6.31 -11.98
N SER A 65 -4.53 5.84 -11.31
CA SER A 65 -5.68 6.67 -10.94
C SER A 65 -6.49 6.05 -9.80
N THR A 66 -7.30 6.89 -9.16
CA THR A 66 -8.26 6.47 -8.12
C THR A 66 -9.65 6.97 -8.49
N SER A 67 -10.66 6.19 -8.13
CA SER A 67 -12.08 6.56 -8.20
C SER A 67 -12.74 6.33 -6.85
N LYS A 68 -14.07 6.44 -6.77
CA LYS A 68 -14.82 6.11 -5.54
C LYS A 68 -14.64 4.65 -5.13
N GLU A 69 -14.58 3.74 -6.11
CA GLU A 69 -14.61 2.29 -5.87
C GLU A 69 -13.30 1.59 -6.21
N ASN A 70 -12.49 2.18 -7.11
CA ASN A 70 -11.33 1.50 -7.68
C ASN A 70 -10.03 2.29 -7.48
N VAL A 71 -8.94 1.55 -7.35
CA VAL A 71 -7.57 2.02 -7.52
C VAL A 71 -6.99 1.30 -8.74
N VAL A 72 -6.69 2.04 -9.80
CA VAL A 72 -6.09 1.47 -11.01
C VAL A 72 -4.58 1.51 -10.85
N VAL A 73 -3.93 0.36 -11.00
CA VAL A 73 -2.47 0.24 -10.93
C VAL A 73 -1.90 -0.18 -12.29
N GLY A 74 -0.72 0.37 -12.60
CA GLY A 74 0.08 0.02 -13.76
C GLY A 74 0.99 -1.18 -13.48
N ALA A 75 2.13 -1.24 -14.17
CA ALA A 75 3.10 -2.30 -13.96
C ALA A 75 3.83 -2.15 -12.61
N PHE A 76 4.09 -3.28 -11.95
CA PHE A 76 4.90 -3.38 -10.74
C PHE A 76 5.50 -4.78 -10.64
N ASP A 77 6.53 -4.94 -9.80
CA ASP A 77 7.11 -6.25 -9.52
C ASP A 77 6.17 -7.07 -8.62
N ARG A 78 5.58 -8.13 -9.19
CA ARG A 78 4.63 -8.99 -8.47
C ARG A 78 5.29 -9.84 -7.40
N ASP A 79 6.50 -10.33 -7.64
CA ASP A 79 7.21 -11.20 -6.70
C ASP A 79 7.63 -10.40 -5.48
N GLU A 80 8.13 -9.17 -5.69
CA GLU A 80 8.45 -8.25 -4.61
C GLU A 80 7.19 -7.85 -3.82
N ALA A 81 6.09 -7.55 -4.51
CA ALA A 81 4.83 -7.21 -3.86
C ALA A 81 4.30 -8.36 -3.00
N LYS A 82 4.38 -9.60 -3.48
CA LYS A 82 3.97 -10.79 -2.74
C LYS A 82 4.86 -11.04 -1.53
N LYS A 83 6.18 -10.95 -1.69
CA LYS A 83 7.14 -11.10 -0.59
C LYS A 83 6.88 -10.06 0.51
N ASN A 84 6.83 -8.79 0.14
CA ASN A 84 6.62 -7.68 1.07
C ASN A 84 5.26 -7.78 1.78
N GLY A 85 4.21 -8.23 1.08
CA GLY A 85 2.89 -8.42 1.66
C GLY A 85 2.84 -9.60 2.64
N GLY A 86 3.55 -10.71 2.34
CA GLY A 86 3.71 -11.84 3.26
C GLY A 86 4.47 -11.46 4.54
N GLU A 87 5.55 -10.67 4.42
CA GLU A 87 6.27 -10.12 5.58
C GLU A 87 5.37 -9.23 6.44
N TRP A 88 4.59 -8.35 5.81
CA TRP A 88 3.61 -7.53 6.52
C TRP A 88 2.57 -8.38 7.24
N GLN A 89 2.01 -9.40 6.56
CA GLN A 89 1.02 -10.30 7.14
C GLN A 89 1.58 -11.01 8.37
N ALA A 90 2.76 -11.62 8.27
CA ALA A 90 3.41 -12.30 9.39
C ALA A 90 3.66 -11.37 10.59
N SER A 91 4.03 -10.11 10.33
CA SER A 91 4.22 -9.11 11.39
C SER A 91 2.90 -8.62 12.02
N SER A 92 1.80 -8.66 11.25
CA SER A 92 0.49 -8.13 11.63
C SER A 92 -0.41 -9.17 12.30
N THR A 93 -0.12 -10.47 12.15
CA THR A 93 -0.89 -11.57 12.74
C THR A 93 -0.45 -11.94 14.16
N LYS A 94 0.15 -11.01 14.91
CA LYS A 94 0.43 -11.28 16.33
C LYS A 94 -0.88 -11.58 17.05
N LEU A 95 -0.90 -12.71 17.77
CA LEU A 95 -2.07 -13.15 18.51
C LEU A 95 -2.38 -12.15 19.61
N LEU A 96 -3.61 -11.63 19.58
CA LEU A 96 -4.18 -10.93 20.72
C LEU A 96 -4.52 -11.98 21.77
N VAL A 97 -3.95 -11.82 22.97
CA VAL A 97 -4.25 -12.70 24.11
C VAL A 97 -5.19 -11.95 25.04
N PHE A 98 -6.34 -12.56 25.34
CA PHE A 98 -7.33 -12.04 26.28
C PHE A 98 -7.33 -12.90 27.54
N ASP A 99 -7.55 -12.27 28.69
CA ASP A 99 -7.79 -13.00 29.94
C ASP A 99 -9.23 -13.55 30.02
N GLU A 100 -9.54 -14.25 31.12
CA GLU A 100 -10.86 -14.84 31.37
C GLU A 100 -12.01 -13.81 31.47
N ASN A 101 -11.69 -12.54 31.72
CA ASN A 101 -12.65 -11.44 31.77
C ASN A 101 -12.79 -10.72 30.43
N GLY A 102 -12.07 -11.18 29.39
CA GLY A 102 -12.07 -10.58 28.06
C GLY A 102 -11.17 -9.34 27.93
N MET A 103 -10.24 -9.11 28.86
CA MET A 103 -9.31 -7.99 28.80
C MET A 103 -8.05 -8.35 28.00
N LEU A 104 -7.60 -7.44 27.14
CA LEU A 104 -6.38 -7.62 26.34
C LEU A 104 -5.14 -7.57 27.25
N VAL A 105 -4.34 -8.63 27.24
CA VAL A 105 -3.13 -8.76 28.09
C VAL A 105 -1.83 -8.90 27.31
N LYS A 106 -1.87 -9.14 25.98
CA LYS A 106 -0.67 -9.21 25.12
C LYS A 106 -0.98 -8.87 23.67
N GLN A 107 -0.06 -8.16 23.00
CA GLN A 107 -0.04 -7.85 21.57
C GLN A 107 1.36 -8.10 20.96
#